data_AF-A0A6B2JUI6-F1
#
_entry.id   AF-A0A6B2JUI6-F1
#
_cell.length_a   1.000
_cell.length_b   1.000
_cell.length_c   1.000
_cell.angle_alpha   90.00
_cell.angle_beta   90.00
_cell.angle_gamma   90.00
#
_symmetry.space_group_name_H-M   'P 1'
#
loop_
_entity.id
_entity.type
_entity.pdbx_description
1 polymer ?
#
loop_
_entity_poly.entity_id
_entity_poly.type
_entity_poly.pdbx_seq_one_letter_code
_entity_poly.pdbx_strand_id
1 'polypeptide(L)'
;MRKIEVACLDDRGDILDFTRLVPAHPVFDEAFSAVARGALLQTDRGTVAIEDVLPGDKVRVAGGDFETLLWKGSTLIHAQSKGQSRAMRRLIRIPADTLGIARPMSDLVLGPAARILLSAPGVRRLTGADRALMPARDFLDDLGFIELTPQVPVPVYHLAFEGHERFAVNGLEVESYHPGPAKTLGLPGELEEMFLSCFPHRRSLADFGPTSMPRLRRADLEMVNVA
;
A
#
# COMPACT_ATOMS: atom_id res chain seq x y z
N MET A 1 -10.51 9.55 -15.62
CA MET A 1 -10.86 8.18 -15.18
C MET A 1 -9.61 7.33 -15.14
N ARG A 2 -9.57 6.32 -14.25
CA ARG A 2 -8.50 5.33 -14.14
C ARG A 2 -9.10 3.93 -14.19
N LYS A 3 -8.47 3.02 -14.93
CA LYS A 3 -8.80 1.60 -14.90
C LYS A 3 -8.14 0.97 -13.69
N ILE A 4 -8.93 0.32 -12.85
CA ILE A 4 -8.48 -0.52 -11.75
C ILE A 4 -8.93 -1.96 -12.00
N GLU A 5 -8.20 -2.90 -11.42
CA GLU A 5 -8.57 -4.32 -11.36
C GLU A 5 -8.68 -4.70 -9.89
N VAL A 6 -9.69 -5.48 -9.55
CA VAL A 6 -9.96 -5.96 -8.20
C VAL A 6 -10.12 -7.46 -8.27
N ALA A 7 -9.45 -8.17 -7.37
CA ALA A 7 -9.76 -9.54 -7.00
C ALA A 7 -10.09 -9.58 -5.51
N CYS A 8 -11.16 -10.27 -5.14
CA CYS A 8 -11.66 -10.34 -3.77
C CYS A 8 -12.08 -11.77 -3.45
N LEU A 9 -11.86 -12.21 -2.22
CA LEU A 9 -12.43 -13.45 -1.69
C LEU A 9 -13.87 -13.14 -1.24
N ASP A 10 -14.84 -13.94 -1.69
CA ASP A 10 -16.23 -13.82 -1.27
C ASP A 10 -16.54 -14.70 -0.03
N ASP A 11 -17.76 -14.57 0.49
CA ASP A 11 -18.23 -15.31 1.67
C ASP A 11 -18.27 -16.85 1.47
N ARG A 12 -18.19 -17.33 0.21
CA ARG A 12 -18.14 -18.76 -0.14
C ARG A 12 -16.72 -19.28 -0.31
N GLY A 13 -15.72 -18.39 -0.28
CA GLY A 13 -14.33 -18.71 -0.57
C GLY A 13 -14.00 -18.72 -2.06
N ASP A 14 -14.91 -18.25 -2.92
CA ASP A 14 -14.65 -18.08 -4.35
C ASP A 14 -13.97 -16.73 -4.60
N ILE A 15 -13.16 -16.67 -5.66
CA ILE A 15 -12.52 -15.43 -6.09
C ILE A 15 -13.48 -14.69 -7.04
N LEU A 16 -13.90 -13.50 -6.64
CA LEU A 16 -14.56 -12.53 -7.50
C LEU A 16 -13.53 -11.55 -8.06
N ASP A 17 -13.41 -11.48 -9.39
CA ASP A 17 -12.56 -10.52 -10.07
C ASP A 17 -13.35 -9.61 -11.03
N PHE A 18 -12.96 -8.33 -11.09
CA PHE A 18 -13.56 -7.38 -12.02
C PHE A 18 -12.65 -6.19 -12.32
N THR A 19 -12.93 -5.53 -13.43
CA THR A 19 -12.35 -4.25 -13.82
C THR A 19 -13.34 -3.12 -13.59
N ARG A 20 -12.86 -1.95 -13.13
CA ARG A 20 -13.69 -0.74 -13.04
C ARG A 20 -12.95 0.52 -13.50
N LEU A 21 -13.71 1.48 -14.03
CA LEU A 21 -13.24 2.85 -14.23
C LEU A 21 -13.63 3.72 -13.04
N VAL A 22 -12.65 4.32 -12.38
CA VAL A 22 -12.83 5.21 -11.23
C VAL A 22 -12.40 6.63 -11.58
N PRO A 23 -12.90 7.68 -10.89
CA PRO A 23 -12.39 9.04 -11.09
C PRO A 23 -10.91 9.14 -10.72
N ALA A 24 -10.22 10.11 -11.31
CA ALA A 24 -8.84 10.44 -10.91
C ALA A 24 -8.88 11.22 -9.59
N HIS A 25 -9.16 10.51 -8.50
CA HIS A 25 -9.34 11.07 -7.16
C HIS A 25 -8.38 10.39 -6.18
N PRO A 26 -7.70 11.14 -5.28
CA PRO A 26 -6.68 10.62 -4.38
C PRO A 26 -7.07 9.37 -3.60
N VAL A 27 -8.33 9.22 -3.21
CA VAL A 27 -8.81 8.03 -2.48
C VAL A 27 -8.60 6.72 -3.25
N PHE A 28 -8.75 6.75 -4.59
CA PHE A 28 -8.48 5.58 -5.43
C PHE A 28 -7.00 5.46 -5.74
N ASP A 29 -6.28 6.58 -5.90
CA ASP A 29 -4.82 6.55 -6.05
C ASP A 29 -4.19 5.83 -4.85
N GLU A 30 -4.60 6.18 -3.63
CA GLU A 30 -4.11 5.58 -2.40
C GLU A 30 -4.47 4.09 -2.25
N ALA A 31 -5.58 3.65 -2.82
CA ALA A 31 -6.03 2.27 -2.71
C ALA A 31 -5.32 1.26 -3.61
N PHE A 32 -4.85 1.69 -4.77
CA PHE A 32 -4.46 0.76 -5.83
C PHE A 32 -2.97 0.81 -6.20
N SER A 33 -2.19 1.73 -5.62
CA SER A 33 -0.86 2.08 -6.15
C SER A 33 0.31 1.94 -5.16
N ALA A 34 0.38 0.82 -4.43
CA ALA A 34 1.37 0.63 -3.37
C ALA A 34 2.65 -0.11 -3.83
N VAL A 35 2.56 -1.31 -4.37
CA VAL A 35 3.74 -2.16 -4.60
C VAL A 35 3.83 -2.58 -6.06
N ALA A 36 4.97 -2.37 -6.72
CA ALA A 36 5.11 -2.75 -8.12
C ALA A 36 5.32 -4.26 -8.28
N ARG A 37 5.03 -4.76 -9.48
CA ARG A 37 5.32 -6.15 -9.88
C ARG A 37 6.76 -6.57 -9.62
N GLY A 38 6.97 -7.87 -9.45
CA GLY A 38 8.25 -8.50 -9.17
C GLY A 38 8.68 -8.42 -7.70
N ALA A 39 7.92 -7.73 -6.86
CA ALA A 39 8.15 -7.69 -5.43
C ALA A 39 7.73 -9.02 -4.78
N LEU A 40 8.60 -9.59 -3.93
CA LEU A 40 8.45 -10.92 -3.35
C LEU A 40 7.94 -10.84 -1.92
N LEU A 41 6.96 -11.68 -1.58
CA LEU A 41 6.43 -11.82 -0.24
C LEU A 41 6.37 -13.29 0.20
N GLN A 42 6.26 -13.54 1.50
CA GLN A 42 6.18 -14.90 2.05
C GLN A 42 4.72 -15.35 2.13
N THR A 43 4.43 -16.54 1.62
CA THR A 43 3.16 -17.25 1.82
C THR A 43 3.40 -18.58 2.54
N ASP A 44 2.34 -19.26 2.95
CA ASP A 44 2.40 -20.60 3.54
C ASP A 44 2.95 -21.66 2.56
N ARG A 45 3.04 -21.32 1.27
CA ARG A 45 3.59 -22.16 0.18
C ARG A 45 4.97 -21.71 -0.29
N GLY A 46 5.59 -20.75 0.40
CA GLY A 46 6.92 -20.22 0.10
C GLY A 46 6.90 -18.79 -0.42
N THR A 47 8.01 -18.37 -1.05
CA THR A 47 8.14 -17.01 -1.58
C THR A 47 7.38 -16.88 -2.91
N VAL A 48 6.49 -15.89 -3.01
CA VAL A 48 5.65 -15.64 -4.19
C VAL A 48 5.76 -14.17 -4.60
N ALA A 49 5.70 -13.88 -5.91
CA ALA A 49 5.64 -12.51 -6.40
C ALA A 49 4.25 -11.90 -6.16
N ILE A 50 4.19 -10.62 -5.82
CA ILE A 50 2.94 -9.95 -5.45
C ILE A 50 1.85 -10.04 -6.54
N GLU A 51 2.25 -10.05 -7.82
CA GLU A 51 1.30 -10.22 -8.93
C GLU A 51 0.59 -11.59 -8.92
N ASP A 52 1.26 -12.62 -8.41
CA ASP A 52 0.83 -14.02 -8.47
C ASP A 52 0.01 -14.45 -7.24
N VAL A 53 0.03 -13.67 -6.15
CA VAL A 53 -0.78 -13.96 -4.96
C VAL A 53 -2.25 -13.70 -5.25
N LEU A 54 -3.12 -14.59 -4.82
CA LEU A 54 -4.57 -14.49 -5.02
C LEU A 54 -5.33 -14.39 -3.69
N PRO A 55 -6.51 -13.72 -3.67
CA PRO A 55 -7.37 -13.80 -2.50
C PRO A 55 -7.62 -15.27 -2.10
N GLY A 56 -7.57 -15.56 -0.80
CA GLY A 56 -7.57 -16.91 -0.24
C GLY A 56 -6.18 -17.43 0.12
N ASP A 57 -5.11 -16.91 -0.48
CA ASP A 57 -3.74 -17.27 -0.09
C ASP A 57 -3.40 -16.76 1.32
N LYS A 58 -2.56 -17.51 2.02
CA LYS A 58 -2.06 -17.16 3.36
C LYS A 58 -0.75 -16.41 3.23
N VAL A 59 -0.76 -15.11 3.50
CA VAL A 59 0.42 -14.23 3.43
C VAL A 59 0.97 -13.98 4.83
N ARG A 60 2.28 -14.04 4.97
CA ARG A 60 2.94 -13.75 6.24
C ARG A 60 2.86 -12.26 6.57
N VAL A 61 2.28 -11.95 7.71
CA VAL A 61 2.20 -10.58 8.25
C VAL A 61 3.28 -10.34 9.31
N ALA A 62 3.51 -9.08 9.66
CA ALA A 62 4.60 -8.65 10.53
C ALA A 62 4.51 -9.21 11.96
N GLY A 63 3.32 -9.61 12.41
CA GLY A 63 3.12 -10.31 13.69
C GLY A 63 3.79 -11.69 13.76
N GLY A 64 4.22 -12.23 12.61
CA GLY A 64 4.84 -13.55 12.49
C GLY A 64 3.88 -14.63 11.99
N ASP A 65 2.57 -14.37 12.10
CA ASP A 65 1.49 -15.23 11.64
C ASP A 65 1.22 -15.11 10.13
N PHE A 66 0.32 -15.96 9.64
CA PHE A 66 -0.17 -15.95 8.26
C PHE A 66 -1.65 -15.56 8.22
N GLU A 67 -1.95 -14.49 7.49
CA GLU A 67 -3.32 -13.99 7.32
C GLU A 67 -3.85 -14.31 5.94
N THR A 68 -5.17 -14.54 5.86
CA THR A 68 -5.84 -14.77 4.56
C THR A 68 -5.91 -13.46 3.80
N LEU A 69 -5.35 -13.42 2.61
CA LEU A 69 -5.55 -12.30 1.70
C LEU A 69 -7.03 -12.24 1.29
N LEU A 70 -7.72 -11.15 1.61
CA LEU A 70 -9.13 -11.00 1.25
C LEU A 70 -9.31 -10.20 -0.04
N TRP A 71 -8.36 -9.32 -0.36
CA TRP A 71 -8.48 -8.42 -1.49
C TRP A 71 -7.14 -8.03 -2.07
N LYS A 72 -7.07 -8.00 -3.40
CA LYS A 72 -5.97 -7.48 -4.19
C LYS A 72 -6.51 -6.47 -5.19
N GLY A 73 -6.12 -5.21 -5.02
CA GLY A 73 -6.36 -4.16 -6.01
C GLY A 73 -5.13 -3.92 -6.86
N SER A 74 -5.31 -3.61 -8.13
CA SER A 74 -4.23 -3.15 -8.99
C SER A 74 -4.61 -1.97 -9.89
N THR A 75 -3.59 -1.25 -10.33
CA THR A 75 -3.68 -0.27 -11.43
C THR A 75 -2.37 -0.24 -12.20
N LEU A 76 -2.36 0.43 -13.35
CA LEU A 76 -1.14 0.74 -14.09
C LEU A 76 -0.61 2.14 -13.76
N ILE A 77 0.69 2.23 -13.48
CA ILE A 77 1.44 3.49 -13.46
C ILE A 77 2.07 3.69 -14.83
N HIS A 78 1.74 4.82 -15.47
CA HIS A 78 2.23 5.16 -16.80
C HIS A 78 2.66 6.62 -16.86
N ALA A 79 3.93 6.86 -17.21
CA ALA A 79 4.53 8.20 -17.21
C ALA A 79 3.81 9.21 -18.14
N GLN A 80 3.18 8.71 -19.22
CA GLN A 80 2.51 9.55 -20.23
C GLN A 80 1.02 9.76 -19.97
N SER A 81 0.47 9.28 -18.84
CA SER A 81 -0.97 9.41 -18.60
C SER A 81 -1.38 10.87 -18.36
N LYS A 82 -2.25 11.41 -19.23
CA LYS A 82 -2.79 12.76 -19.11
C LYS A 82 -3.85 12.82 -18.02
N GLY A 83 -3.91 13.95 -17.30
CA GLY A 83 -4.90 14.16 -16.22
C GLY A 83 -4.61 13.38 -14.93
N GLN A 84 -3.41 12.80 -14.79
CA GLN A 84 -2.95 12.20 -13.54
C GLN A 84 -1.95 13.11 -12.83
N SER A 85 -1.92 13.03 -11.50
CA SER A 85 -0.92 13.73 -10.68
C SER A 85 0.51 13.33 -11.09
N ARG A 86 1.50 14.17 -10.76
CA ARG A 86 2.92 13.82 -10.97
C ARG A 86 3.28 12.52 -10.23
N ALA A 87 2.82 12.38 -8.99
CA ALA A 87 3.08 11.20 -8.17
C ALA A 87 2.57 9.91 -8.83
N MET A 88 1.35 9.92 -9.40
CA MET A 88 0.78 8.78 -10.14
C MET A 88 1.46 8.45 -11.47
N ARG A 89 2.52 9.15 -11.82
CA ARG A 89 3.33 8.91 -13.03
C ARG A 89 4.77 8.51 -12.68
N ARG A 90 5.04 8.25 -11.40
CA ARG A 90 6.35 7.93 -10.85
C ARG A 90 6.26 6.68 -9.99
N LEU A 91 7.39 5.98 -9.90
CA LEU A 91 7.61 4.88 -8.98
C LEU A 91 8.76 5.25 -8.06
N ILE A 92 8.93 4.52 -6.96
CA ILE A 92 10.02 4.71 -6.01
C ILE A 92 10.80 3.39 -5.96
N ARG A 93 12.10 3.42 -6.26
CA ARG A 93 13.00 2.28 -6.06
C ARG A 93 13.74 2.47 -4.75
N ILE A 94 13.73 1.42 -3.95
CA ILE A 94 14.57 1.27 -2.77
C ILE A 94 15.62 0.21 -3.14
N PRO A 95 16.89 0.59 -3.37
CA PRO A 95 17.95 -0.36 -3.68
C PRO A 95 18.14 -1.39 -2.56
N ALA A 96 18.66 -2.58 -2.91
CA ALA A 96 19.03 -3.58 -1.90
C ALA A 96 19.92 -2.99 -0.78
N ASP A 97 19.74 -3.48 0.44
CA ASP A 97 20.48 -3.13 1.66
C ASP A 97 20.43 -1.64 2.11
N THR A 98 19.64 -0.81 1.44
CA THR A 98 19.55 0.64 1.70
C THR A 98 19.15 0.99 3.14
N LEU A 99 18.31 0.16 3.76
CA LEU A 99 17.82 0.33 5.13
C LEU A 99 18.47 -0.67 6.11
N GLY A 100 19.64 -1.20 5.74
CA GLY A 100 20.41 -2.20 6.48
C GLY A 100 20.42 -3.56 5.79
N ILE A 101 21.18 -4.51 6.35
CA ILE A 101 21.38 -5.85 5.79
C ILE A 101 20.02 -6.51 5.50
N ALA A 102 19.84 -6.95 4.25
CA ALA A 102 18.64 -7.59 3.75
C ALA A 102 17.37 -6.71 3.82
N ARG A 103 17.53 -5.37 3.82
CA ARG A 103 16.41 -4.41 3.90
C ARG A 103 16.52 -3.32 2.82
N PRO A 104 15.89 -3.52 1.66
CA PRO A 104 15.34 -4.79 1.17
C PRO A 104 16.44 -5.78 0.72
N MET A 105 16.11 -7.07 0.64
CA MET A 105 16.98 -8.18 0.17
C MET A 105 17.36 -8.06 -1.31
N SER A 106 16.51 -7.42 -2.09
CA SER A 106 16.70 -7.10 -3.50
C SER A 106 15.99 -5.77 -3.75
N ASP A 107 16.34 -5.10 -4.85
CA ASP A 107 15.69 -3.84 -5.22
C ASP A 107 14.17 -3.96 -5.15
N LEU A 108 13.55 -3.08 -4.36
CA LEU A 108 12.11 -3.02 -4.19
C LEU A 108 11.58 -1.80 -4.94
N VAL A 109 10.62 -2.01 -5.84
CA VAL A 109 9.94 -0.91 -6.53
C VAL A 109 8.54 -0.76 -5.97
N LEU A 110 8.23 0.46 -5.54
CA LEU A 110 6.97 0.85 -4.92
C LEU A 110 6.24 1.87 -5.81
N GLY A 111 4.92 1.84 -5.73
CA GLY A 111 4.06 2.88 -6.24
C GLY A 111 3.90 4.05 -5.26
N PRO A 112 3.24 5.14 -5.68
CA PRO A 112 3.16 6.39 -4.94
C PRO A 112 2.32 6.35 -3.67
N ALA A 113 1.48 5.33 -3.48
CA ALA A 113 0.67 5.13 -2.28
C ALA A 113 1.37 4.32 -1.17
N ALA A 114 2.53 3.74 -1.45
CA ALA A 114 3.21 2.85 -0.52
C ALA A 114 3.58 3.58 0.77
N ARG A 115 3.21 3.00 1.92
CA ARG A 115 3.77 3.33 3.22
C ARG A 115 4.61 2.17 3.72
N ILE A 116 5.80 2.50 4.22
CA ILE A 116 6.73 1.55 4.80
C ILE A 116 6.87 1.83 6.30
N LEU A 117 7.15 0.80 7.08
CA LEU A 117 7.36 0.96 8.51
C LEU A 117 8.76 1.47 8.79
N LEU A 118 8.87 2.63 9.42
CA LEU A 118 10.15 3.25 9.77
C LEU A 118 10.23 3.60 11.24
N SER A 119 11.46 3.53 11.75
CA SER A 119 11.86 4.12 13.03
C SER A 119 12.58 5.42 12.75
N ALA A 120 12.21 6.50 13.43
CA ALA A 120 12.89 7.79 13.30
C ALA A 120 12.82 8.57 14.63
N PRO A 121 13.76 9.50 14.87
CA PRO A 121 13.64 10.46 15.97
C PRO A 121 12.30 11.19 15.91
N GLY A 122 11.66 11.40 17.07
CA GLY A 122 10.37 12.08 17.16
C GLY A 122 9.13 11.18 17.03
N VAL A 123 9.23 9.99 16.43
CA VAL A 123 8.08 9.07 16.26
C VAL A 123 7.42 8.74 17.60
N ARG A 124 8.22 8.34 18.59
CA ARG A 124 7.73 8.04 19.95
C ARG A 124 7.13 9.24 20.66
N ARG A 125 7.68 10.44 20.42
CA ARG A 125 7.17 11.70 21.00
C ARG A 125 5.80 12.07 20.41
N LEU A 126 5.59 11.82 19.11
CA LEU A 126 4.35 12.14 18.41
C LEU A 126 3.24 11.12 18.62
N THR A 127 3.60 9.84 18.69
CA THR A 127 2.62 8.74 18.56
C THR A 127 2.59 7.81 19.77
N GLY A 128 3.59 7.88 20.65
CA GLY A 128 3.79 6.90 21.72
C GLY A 128 4.37 5.56 21.26
N ALA A 129 4.46 5.29 19.95
CA ALA A 129 5.03 4.08 19.37
C ALA A 129 6.48 4.30 18.91
N ASP A 130 7.29 3.24 18.85
CA ASP A 130 8.68 3.34 18.39
C ASP A 130 8.82 3.45 16.87
N ARG A 131 7.78 3.06 16.14
CA ARG A 131 7.75 3.04 14.67
C ARG A 131 6.39 3.52 14.16
N ALA A 132 6.40 4.09 12.96
CA ALA A 132 5.20 4.54 12.27
C ALA A 132 5.27 4.20 10.78
N LEU A 133 4.09 4.08 10.16
CA LEU A 133 3.94 3.91 8.73
C LEU A 133 4.08 5.26 8.06
N MET A 134 5.04 5.37 7.14
CA MET A 134 5.33 6.63 6.45
C MET A 134 5.39 6.41 4.93
N PRO A 135 4.87 7.35 4.12
CA PRO A 135 4.93 7.26 2.68
C PRO A 135 6.37 7.16 2.19
N ALA A 136 6.69 6.14 1.39
CA ALA A 136 8.05 5.93 0.89
C ALA A 136 8.55 7.15 0.08
N ARG A 137 7.64 7.81 -0.65
CA ARG A 137 7.95 9.01 -1.44
C ARG A 137 8.47 10.19 -0.63
N ASP A 138 8.18 10.24 0.67
CA ASP A 138 8.63 11.34 1.52
C ASP A 138 10.16 11.24 1.76
N PHE A 139 10.82 10.14 1.38
CA PHE A 139 12.24 9.88 1.67
C PHE A 139 13.16 9.80 0.44
N LEU A 140 12.70 10.30 -0.71
CA LEU A 140 13.52 10.41 -1.92
C LEU A 140 14.83 11.19 -1.66
N ASP A 141 14.73 12.24 -0.84
CA ASP A 141 15.80 13.12 -0.35
C ASP A 141 16.95 12.46 0.44
N ASP A 142 16.67 11.30 1.04
CA ASP A 142 17.08 11.15 2.44
C ASP A 142 17.58 9.76 2.81
N LEU A 143 16.87 8.74 2.34
CA LEU A 143 17.17 7.36 2.64
C LEU A 143 17.73 6.64 1.41
N GLY A 144 18.29 7.37 0.43
CA GLY A 144 18.82 6.78 -0.80
C GLY A 144 17.74 6.19 -1.72
N PHE A 145 16.48 6.57 -1.55
CA PHE A 145 15.39 6.14 -2.41
C PHE A 145 15.44 6.90 -3.74
N ILE A 146 15.09 6.22 -4.83
CA ILE A 146 15.26 6.75 -6.18
C ILE A 146 13.90 6.87 -6.85
N GLU A 147 13.55 8.07 -7.33
CA GLU A 147 12.34 8.26 -8.14
C GLU A 147 12.57 7.70 -9.55
N LEU A 148 11.67 6.82 -10.00
CA LEU A 148 11.70 6.24 -11.34
C LEU A 148 10.58 6.80 -12.21
N THR A 149 10.91 7.06 -13.48
CA THR A 149 9.93 7.33 -14.53
C THR A 149 9.81 6.09 -15.42
N PRO A 150 8.70 5.32 -15.31
CA PRO A 150 8.57 4.07 -16.05
C PRO A 150 8.41 4.34 -17.56
N GLN A 151 9.20 3.62 -18.38
CA GLN A 151 9.17 3.73 -19.85
C GLN A 151 7.96 3.02 -20.47
N VAL A 152 7.45 2.00 -19.79
CA VAL A 152 6.24 1.25 -20.15
C VAL A 152 5.27 1.25 -18.97
N PRO A 153 3.96 1.06 -19.16
CA PRO A 153 3.03 0.91 -18.05
C PRO A 153 3.47 -0.22 -17.09
N VAL A 154 3.55 0.09 -15.80
CA VAL A 154 3.94 -0.87 -14.76
C VAL A 154 2.73 -1.15 -13.87
N PRO A 155 2.32 -2.42 -13.73
CA PRO A 155 1.28 -2.79 -12.76
C PRO A 155 1.81 -2.64 -11.34
N VAL A 156 0.97 -2.05 -10.51
CA VAL A 156 1.16 -1.89 -9.08
C VAL A 156 -0.06 -2.45 -8.35
N TYR A 157 0.15 -2.94 -7.15
CA TYR A 157 -0.80 -3.70 -6.37
C TYR A 157 -0.91 -3.14 -4.95
N HIS A 158 -2.06 -3.37 -4.32
CA HIS A 158 -2.23 -3.23 -2.87
C HIS A 158 -3.05 -4.41 -2.37
N LEU A 159 -2.74 -4.87 -1.15
CA LEU A 159 -3.32 -6.05 -0.54
C LEU A 159 -4.12 -5.64 0.69
N ALA A 160 -5.28 -6.26 0.95
CA ALA A 160 -6.02 -6.08 2.19
C ALA A 160 -6.41 -7.42 2.82
N PHE A 161 -6.39 -7.44 4.14
CA PHE A 161 -6.68 -8.60 5.00
C PHE A 161 -7.97 -8.33 5.80
N GLU A 162 -8.30 -9.21 6.75
CA GLU A 162 -9.41 -9.02 7.69
C GLU A 162 -9.26 -7.71 8.48
N GLY A 163 -8.03 -7.40 8.92
CA GLY A 163 -7.66 -6.16 9.60
C GLY A 163 -6.58 -5.35 8.85
N HIS A 164 -6.18 -4.23 9.45
CA HIS A 164 -5.05 -3.45 8.98
C HIS A 164 -3.73 -4.14 9.36
N GLU A 165 -3.02 -4.64 8.35
CA GLU A 165 -1.80 -5.40 8.55
C GLU A 165 -0.56 -4.71 7.98
N ARG A 166 0.59 -5.27 8.35
CA ARG A 166 1.86 -5.01 7.68
C ARG A 166 2.37 -6.34 7.17
N PHE A 167 2.96 -6.35 6.00
CA PHE A 167 3.52 -7.57 5.41
C PHE A 167 4.91 -7.28 4.85
N ALA A 168 5.77 -8.30 4.87
CA ALA A 168 7.14 -8.16 4.42
C ALA A 168 7.21 -8.34 2.90
N VAL A 169 7.77 -7.35 2.21
CA VAL A 169 8.02 -7.37 0.77
C VAL A 169 9.51 -7.14 0.53
N ASN A 170 10.20 -8.09 -0.10
CA ASN A 170 11.66 -8.13 -0.19
C ASN A 170 12.36 -7.88 1.16
N GLY A 171 11.77 -8.30 2.28
CA GLY A 171 12.32 -8.06 3.63
C GLY A 171 12.01 -6.69 4.26
N LEU A 172 11.26 -5.82 3.58
CA LEU A 172 10.79 -4.53 4.12
C LEU A 172 9.31 -4.61 4.50
N GLU A 173 8.94 -4.11 5.69
CA GLU A 173 7.53 -4.05 6.10
C GLU A 173 6.78 -2.94 5.36
N VAL A 174 5.75 -3.33 4.61
CA VAL A 174 4.85 -2.46 3.84
C VAL A 174 3.43 -2.55 4.44
N GLU A 175 2.74 -1.41 4.42
CA GLU A 175 1.34 -1.28 4.84
C GLU A 175 0.37 -2.04 3.91
N SER A 176 -0.51 -2.87 4.47
CA SER A 176 -1.70 -3.36 3.75
C SER A 176 -2.71 -2.23 3.57
N TYR A 177 -3.58 -2.31 2.58
CA TYR A 177 -4.54 -1.26 2.33
C TYR A 177 -5.48 -1.07 3.52
N HIS A 178 -5.59 0.19 3.94
CA HIS A 178 -6.60 0.65 4.87
C HIS A 178 -6.86 2.14 4.58
N PRO A 179 -8.13 2.56 4.37
CA PRO A 179 -8.47 3.93 3.95
C PRO A 179 -8.15 4.98 5.02
N GLY A 180 -7.90 4.55 6.25
CA GLY A 180 -7.83 5.41 7.42
C GLY A 180 -9.16 5.34 8.19
N PRO A 181 -9.25 5.99 9.36
CA PRO A 181 -10.48 5.99 10.14
C PRO A 181 -11.67 6.49 9.32
N ALA A 182 -12.79 5.77 9.31
CA ALA A 182 -13.98 6.11 8.53
C ALA A 182 -14.42 7.58 8.72
N LYS A 183 -14.35 8.08 9.97
CA LYS A 183 -14.68 9.47 10.33
C LYS A 183 -13.80 10.52 9.65
N THR A 184 -12.61 10.16 9.21
CA THR A 184 -11.63 11.06 8.60
C THR A 184 -11.62 11.01 7.07
N LEU A 185 -12.23 9.98 6.46
CA LEU A 185 -12.21 9.82 5.00
C LEU A 185 -13.11 10.84 4.29
N GLY A 186 -14.28 11.14 4.87
CA GLY A 186 -15.14 12.26 4.46
C GLY A 186 -15.56 12.25 2.99
N LEU A 187 -15.91 11.09 2.43
CA LEU A 187 -16.34 10.99 1.04
C LEU A 187 -17.81 11.44 0.87
N PRO A 188 -18.15 12.19 -0.19
CA PRO A 188 -19.55 12.43 -0.57
C PRO A 188 -20.25 11.13 -0.97
N GLY A 189 -21.57 11.02 -0.77
CA GLY A 189 -22.34 9.78 -0.93
C GLY A 189 -22.04 8.97 -2.20
N GLU A 190 -22.14 9.56 -3.39
CA GLU A 190 -21.85 8.85 -4.66
C GLU A 190 -20.40 8.37 -4.76
N LEU A 191 -19.46 9.14 -4.20
CA LEU A 191 -18.04 8.79 -4.21
C LEU A 191 -17.74 7.69 -3.18
N GLU A 192 -18.42 7.70 -2.04
CA GLU A 192 -18.35 6.64 -1.03
C GLU A 192 -18.91 5.33 -1.56
N GLU A 193 -20.08 5.35 -2.20
CA GLU A 193 -20.68 4.17 -2.83
C GLU A 193 -19.76 3.59 -3.91
N MET A 194 -19.22 4.46 -4.79
CA MET A 194 -18.24 4.05 -5.79
C MET A 194 -16.97 3.48 -5.14
N PHE A 195 -16.49 4.09 -4.07
CA PHE A 195 -15.31 3.63 -3.36
C PHE A 195 -15.55 2.25 -2.71
N LEU A 196 -16.61 2.09 -1.93
CA LEU A 196 -17.00 0.82 -1.30
C LEU A 196 -17.25 -0.28 -2.32
N SER A 197 -17.82 0.04 -3.49
CA SER A 197 -18.03 -0.94 -4.56
C SER A 197 -16.72 -1.58 -5.04
N CYS A 198 -15.55 -0.97 -4.77
CA CYS A 198 -14.23 -1.53 -5.09
C CYS A 198 -13.72 -2.55 -4.06
N PHE A 199 -14.42 -2.73 -2.93
CA PHE A 199 -14.06 -3.62 -1.83
C PHE A 199 -15.24 -4.54 -1.47
N PRO A 200 -15.55 -5.57 -2.27
CA PRO A 200 -16.73 -6.41 -2.06
C PRO A 200 -16.80 -7.12 -0.70
N HIS A 201 -15.65 -7.38 -0.07
CA HIS A 201 -15.54 -7.95 1.28
C HIS A 201 -15.91 -6.95 2.41
N ARG A 202 -16.23 -5.69 2.10
CA ARG A 202 -16.60 -4.65 3.07
C ARG A 202 -17.99 -4.10 2.74
N ARG A 203 -18.86 -4.06 3.74
CA ARG A 203 -20.23 -3.51 3.65
C ARG A 203 -20.25 -2.02 3.99
N SER A 204 -19.31 -1.57 4.81
CA SER A 204 -19.19 -0.17 5.24
C SER A 204 -17.73 0.25 5.42
N LEU A 205 -17.48 1.56 5.48
CA LEU A 205 -16.14 2.09 5.82
C LEU A 205 -15.68 1.69 7.23
N ALA A 206 -16.62 1.40 8.14
CA ALA A 206 -16.27 0.96 9.49
C ALA A 206 -15.69 -0.46 9.53
N ASP A 207 -16.00 -1.28 8.53
CA ASP A 207 -15.58 -2.69 8.47
C ASP A 207 -14.06 -2.82 8.30
N PHE A 208 -13.37 -1.78 7.79
CA PHE A 208 -11.89 -1.76 7.72
C PHE A 208 -11.23 -1.77 9.11
N GLY A 209 -11.97 -1.41 10.16
CA GLY A 209 -11.50 -1.45 11.53
C GLY A 209 -10.51 -0.33 11.91
N PRO A 210 -9.76 -0.51 13.00
CA PRO A 210 -8.72 0.43 13.42
C PRO A 210 -7.40 0.20 12.67
N THR A 211 -6.60 1.26 12.56
CA THR A 211 -5.23 1.13 12.05
C THR A 211 -4.33 0.47 13.10
N SER A 212 -3.67 -0.64 12.76
CA SER A 212 -2.67 -1.31 13.62
C SER A 212 -1.40 -0.50 13.96
N MET A 213 -1.06 0.54 13.18
CA MET A 213 0.10 1.40 13.43
C MET A 213 -0.25 2.86 13.15
N PRO A 214 0.40 3.81 13.86
CA PRO A 214 0.26 5.22 13.54
C PRO A 214 0.84 5.51 12.15
N ARG A 215 0.22 6.46 11.45
CA ARG A 215 0.72 7.00 10.18
C ARG A 215 1.30 8.38 10.42
N LEU A 216 2.48 8.64 9.87
CA LEU A 216 3.12 9.96 9.90
C LEU A 216 3.60 10.33 8.49
N ARG A 217 3.72 11.63 8.24
CA ARG A 217 4.52 12.20 7.16
C ARG A 217 5.90 12.53 7.68
N ARG A 218 6.86 12.62 6.78
CA ARG A 218 8.19 13.16 7.12
C ARG A 218 8.10 14.56 7.75
N ALA A 219 7.26 15.42 7.19
CA ALA A 219 7.08 16.79 7.68
C ALA A 219 6.65 16.85 9.16
N ASP A 220 5.89 15.85 9.64
CA ASP A 220 5.48 15.76 11.04
C ASP A 220 6.70 15.60 11.98
N LEU A 221 7.74 14.89 11.52
CA LEU A 221 8.98 14.67 12.27
C LEU A 221 9.86 15.93 12.33
N GLU A 222 9.89 16.72 11.24
CA GLU A 222 10.67 17.95 11.15
C GLU A 222 10.16 19.00 12.15
N MET A 223 8.84 19.10 12.34
CA MET A 223 8.23 20.01 13.32
C MET A 223 8.66 19.72 14.76
N VAL A 224 9.00 18.47 15.07
CA VAL A 224 9.36 18.03 16.43
C VAL A 224 10.85 18.15 16.72
N ASN A 225 11.69 18.12 15.69
CA ASN A 225 13.15 18.27 15.85
C ASN A 225 13.57 19.75 15.97
N VAL A 226 12.70 20.69 15.60
CA VAL A 226 12.94 22.14 15.74
C VAL A 226 12.49 22.68 17.11
N ALA A 227 11.79 21.87 17.93
CA ALA A 227 11.22 22.27 19.21
C ALA A 227 11.79 21.49 20.40
#